data_AF-A0A0F8RBP8-F1
#
_entry.id   AF-A0A0F8RBP8-F1
#
_cell.length_a   1.000
_cell.length_b   1.000
_cell.length_c   1.000
_cell.angle_alpha   90.00
_cell.angle_beta   90.00
_cell.angle_gamma   90.00
#
_symmetry.space_group_name_H-M   'P 1'
#
loop_
_entity.id
_entity.type
_entity.pdbx_description
1 polymer ?
#
loop_
_entity_poly.entity_id
_entity_poly.type
_entity_poly.pdbx_seq_one_letter_code
_entity_poly.pdbx_strand_id
1 'polypeptide(L)'
;MKTDNSSPIVTLNFSSRNSLLNANSELIAHLQDRLKAKRFRPQEGDNTKLAYMRVYLQAIQVQNSILKDTELDEIKNEIEELKEALKSQSKR
;
A
#
# COMPACT_ATOMS: atom_id res chain seq x y z
N MET A 1 18.45 -31.48 -17.98
CA MET A 1 18.76 -30.17 -17.37
C MET A 1 17.64 -29.84 -16.39
N LYS A 2 17.94 -29.74 -15.09
CA LYS A 2 16.98 -29.23 -14.11
C LYS A 2 17.18 -27.71 -14.07
N THR A 3 16.21 -26.96 -14.57
CA THR A 3 16.18 -25.51 -14.38
C THR A 3 15.64 -25.28 -12.98
N ASP A 4 16.50 -24.86 -12.07
CA ASP A 4 16.10 -24.35 -10.76
C ASP A 4 15.30 -23.07 -11.00
N ASN A 5 13.99 -23.23 -11.18
CA ASN A 5 13.03 -22.13 -11.15
C ASN A 5 12.88 -21.71 -9.68
N SER A 6 13.90 -21.10 -9.09
CA SER A 6 13.68 -20.32 -7.89
C SER A 6 12.90 -19.07 -8.33
N SER A 7 11.57 -19.17 -8.29
CA SER A 7 10.71 -17.98 -8.43
C SER A 7 11.23 -16.94 -7.43
N PRO A 8 11.49 -15.70 -7.86
CA PRO A 8 11.90 -14.68 -6.91
C PRO A 8 10.79 -14.60 -5.86
N ILE A 9 11.16 -14.78 -4.58
CA ILE A 9 10.27 -14.50 -3.47
C ILE A 9 10.05 -13.00 -3.53
N VAL A 10 8.97 -12.58 -4.19
CA VAL A 10 8.55 -11.18 -4.18
C VAL A 10 7.97 -10.95 -2.80
N THR A 11 8.82 -10.52 -1.87
CA THR A 11 8.39 -10.08 -0.55
C THR A 11 7.67 -8.74 -0.72
N LEU A 12 6.39 -8.80 -1.09
CA LEU A 12 5.50 -7.63 -1.14
C LEU A 12 5.18 -7.21 0.30
N ASN A 13 6.16 -6.61 0.97
CA ASN A 13 5.95 -6.02 2.28
C ASN A 13 5.82 -4.51 2.13
N PHE A 14 4.58 -4.04 2.10
CA PHE A 14 4.29 -2.61 2.21
C PHE A 14 4.24 -2.23 3.69
N SER A 15 5.42 -2.13 4.30
CA SER A 15 5.59 -1.88 5.73
C SER A 15 5.42 -0.41 6.11
N SER A 16 5.36 0.51 5.14
CA SER A 16 5.28 1.95 5.39
C SER A 16 4.40 2.69 4.38
N ARG A 17 3.92 3.87 4.76
CA ARG A 17 3.12 4.72 3.87
C ARG A 17 3.85 5.08 2.59
N ASN A 18 5.15 5.38 2.67
CA ASN A 18 5.97 5.69 1.49
C ASN A 18 6.06 4.47 0.54
N SER A 19 6.20 3.26 1.08
CA SER A 19 6.22 2.05 0.24
C SER A 19 4.88 1.83 -0.49
N LEU A 20 3.75 2.07 0.18
CA LEU A 20 2.41 2.00 -0.43
C LEU A 20 2.23 3.07 -1.51
N LEU A 21 2.67 4.30 -1.25
CA LEU A 21 2.59 5.41 -2.20
C LEU A 21 3.42 5.15 -3.45
N ASN A 22 4.63 4.62 -3.30
CA ASN A 22 5.49 4.27 -4.42
C ASN A 22 4.84 3.18 -5.29
N ALA A 23 4.36 2.10 -4.66
CA ALA A 23 3.71 1.00 -5.38
C ALA A 23 2.43 1.45 -6.10
N ASN A 24 1.63 2.32 -5.47
CA ASN A 24 0.46 2.90 -6.11
C ASN A 24 0.85 3.82 -7.28
N SER A 25 1.90 4.62 -7.12
CA SER A 25 2.39 5.54 -8.16
C SER A 25 2.87 4.79 -9.41
N GLU A 26 3.58 3.66 -9.24
CA GLU A 26 4.01 2.81 -10.34
C GLU A 26 2.82 2.23 -11.13
N LEU A 27 1.79 1.73 -10.42
CA LEU A 27 0.56 1.26 -11.08
C LEU A 27 -0.15 2.37 -11.84
N ILE A 28 -0.28 3.55 -11.23
CA ILE A 28 -0.92 4.70 -11.85
C ILE A 28 -0.14 5.11 -13.10
N ALA A 29 1.20 5.14 -13.05
CA ALA A 29 2.03 5.45 -14.21
C ALA A 29 1.77 4.46 -15.36
N HIS A 30 1.76 3.15 -15.08
CA HIS A 30 1.45 2.13 -16.08
C HIS A 30 0.05 2.29 -16.71
N LEU A 31 -0.96 2.62 -15.91
CA LEU A 31 -2.32 2.88 -16.41
C LEU A 31 -2.38 4.18 -17.22
N GLN A 32 -1.70 5.24 -16.76
CA GLN A 32 -1.63 6.52 -17.48
C GLN A 32 -0.97 6.36 -18.84
N ASP A 33 0.12 5.60 -18.95
CA ASP A 33 0.80 5.35 -20.23
C ASP A 33 -0.12 4.67 -21.23
N ARG A 34 -0.95 3.73 -20.76
CA ARG A 34 -1.97 3.08 -21.59
C ARG A 34 -3.06 4.05 -22.05
N LEU A 35 -3.48 4.97 -21.17
CA LEU A 35 -4.55 5.94 -21.46
C LEU A 35 -4.09 7.11 -22.34
N LYS A 36 -2.82 7.52 -22.24
CA LYS A 36 -2.24 8.64 -23.01
C LYS A 36 -1.97 8.30 -24.47
N ALA A 37 -2.07 7.04 -24.86
CA ALA A 37 -1.88 6.64 -26.25
C ALA A 37 -2.91 7.35 -27.16
N LYS A 38 -2.46 7.88 -28.31
CA LYS A 38 -3.30 8.61 -29.29
C LYS A 38 -4.58 7.86 -29.67
N ARG A 39 -4.55 6.53 -29.65
CA ARG A 39 -5.72 5.65 -29.82
C ARG A 39 -5.58 4.49 -28.86
N PHE A 40 -6.63 4.19 -28.11
CA PHE A 40 -6.68 2.97 -27.31
C PHE A 40 -6.79 1.75 -28.23
N ARG A 41 -5.91 0.77 -28.04
CA ARG A 41 -5.95 -0.52 -28.75
C ARG A 41 -5.86 -1.65 -27.72
N PRO A 42 -6.92 -2.46 -27.57
CA PRO A 42 -6.86 -3.67 -26.76
C PRO A 42 -5.75 -4.60 -27.28
N GLN A 43 -4.91 -5.08 -26.38
CA GLN A 43 -3.89 -6.08 -26.63
C GLN A 43 -4.32 -7.40 -25.99
N GLU A 44 -3.82 -8.50 -26.54
CA GLU A 44 -4.00 -9.81 -25.94
C GLU A 44 -3.45 -9.82 -24.51
N GLY A 45 -4.22 -10.37 -23.57
CA GLY A 45 -3.84 -10.39 -22.15
C GLY A 45 -4.16 -9.13 -21.35
N ASP A 46 -4.64 -8.04 -21.97
CA ASP A 46 -5.01 -6.82 -21.25
C ASP A 46 -6.06 -7.07 -20.15
N ASN A 47 -7.09 -7.86 -20.46
CA ASN A 47 -8.15 -8.18 -19.51
C ASN A 47 -7.60 -8.87 -18.25
N THR A 48 -6.70 -9.84 -18.46
CA THR A 48 -6.05 -10.58 -17.39
C THR A 48 -5.14 -9.67 -16.57
N LYS A 49 -4.33 -8.84 -17.24
CA LYS A 49 -3.45 -7.87 -16.56
C LYS A 49 -4.25 -6.85 -15.75
N LEU A 50 -5.35 -6.33 -16.29
CA LEU A 50 -6.25 -5.42 -15.59
C LEU A 50 -6.97 -6.08 -14.41
N ALA A 51 -7.26 -7.38 -14.47
CA ALA A 51 -7.81 -8.12 -13.34
C ALA A 51 -6.79 -8.21 -12.19
N TYR A 52 -5.53 -8.57 -12.49
CA TYR A 52 -4.47 -8.59 -11.48
C TYR A 52 -4.18 -7.20 -10.90
N MET A 53 -4.13 -6.16 -11.73
CA MET A 53 -3.97 -4.77 -11.26
C MET A 53 -5.09 -4.36 -10.31
N ARG A 54 -6.34 -4.76 -10.57
CA ARG A 54 -7.46 -4.49 -9.67
C ARG A 54 -7.32 -5.18 -8.32
N VAL A 55 -6.96 -6.47 -8.31
CA VAL A 55 -6.74 -7.21 -7.05
C VAL A 55 -5.57 -6.60 -6.27
N TYR A 56 -4.51 -6.18 -6.95
CA TYR A 56 -3.36 -5.56 -6.32
C TYR A 56 -3.68 -4.16 -5.73
N LEU A 57 -4.50 -3.35 -6.42
CA LEU A 57 -5.02 -2.10 -5.87
C LEU A 57 -5.87 -2.32 -4.60
N GLN A 58 -6.70 -3.36 -4.59
CA GLN A 58 -7.47 -3.73 -3.39
C GLN A 58 -6.54 -4.10 -2.22
N ALA A 59 -5.47 -4.84 -2.48
CA ALA A 59 -4.47 -5.17 -1.44
C ALA A 59 -3.78 -3.92 -0.89
N ILE A 60 -3.36 -2.98 -1.75
CA ILE A 60 -2.78 -1.68 -1.35
C ILE A 60 -3.76 -0.90 -0.47
N GLN A 61 -5.04 -0.86 -0.86
CA GLN A 61 -6.08 -0.16 -0.10
C GLN A 61 -6.27 -0.76 1.29
N VAL A 62 -6.36 -2.10 1.39
CA VAL A 62 -6.49 -2.80 2.68
C VAL A 62 -5.28 -2.52 3.57
N GLN A 63 -4.08 -2.61 3.02
CA GLN A 63 -2.86 -2.34 3.79
C GLN A 63 -2.80 -0.90 4.31
N ASN A 64 -3.23 0.08 3.51
CA ASN A 64 -3.30 1.48 3.94
C ASN A 64 -4.32 1.69 5.08
N SER A 65 -5.44 0.97 5.06
CA SER A 65 -6.41 0.99 6.16
C SER A 65 -5.79 0.44 7.45
N ILE A 66 -5.13 -0.72 7.39
CA ILE A 66 -4.45 -1.32 8.54
C ILE A 66 -3.40 -0.35 9.11
N LEU A 67 -2.57 0.23 8.24
CA LEU A 67 -1.53 1.16 8.66
C LEU A 67 -2.12 2.41 9.35
N LYS A 68 -3.21 2.95 8.80
CA LYS A 68 -3.92 4.09 9.39
C LYS A 68 -4.48 3.73 10.77
N ASP A 69 -5.06 2.55 10.94
CA ASP A 69 -5.61 2.11 12.22
C ASP A 69 -4.50 1.96 13.27
N THR A 70 -3.36 1.37 12.90
CA THR A 70 -2.18 1.27 13.78
C THR A 70 -1.67 2.64 14.22
N GLU A 71 -1.46 3.57 13.28
CA GLU A 71 -0.99 4.92 13.59
C GLU A 71 -1.99 5.69 14.47
N LEU A 72 -3.29 5.49 14.27
CA LEU A 72 -4.31 6.12 15.12
C LEU A 72 -4.29 5.58 16.54
N ASP A 73 -4.04 4.28 16.71
CA ASP A 73 -3.94 3.67 18.03
C ASP A 73 -2.66 4.10 18.76
N GLU A 74 -1.54 4.24 18.06
CA GLU A 74 -0.31 4.85 18.58
C GLU A 74 -0.56 6.27 19.10
N ILE A 75 -1.19 7.13 18.29
CA ILE A 75 -1.51 8.51 18.67
C ILE A 75 -2.44 8.56 19.89
N LYS A 76 -3.45 7.67 19.97
CA LYS A 76 -4.35 7.61 21.12
C LYS A 76 -3.59 7.27 22.41
N ASN A 77 -2.69 6.30 22.33
CA ASN A 77 -1.88 5.88 23.48
C ASN A 77 -0.98 7.04 23.96
N GLU A 78 -0.29 7.73 23.04
CA GLU A 78 0.52 8.90 23.38
C GLU A 78 -0.32 10.01 24.05
N ILE A 79 -1.52 10.28 23.55
CA ILE A 79 -2.44 11.26 24.14
C ILE A 79 -2.85 10.85 25.55
N GLU A 80 -3.10 9.56 25.79
CA GLU A 80 -3.49 9.05 27.10
C GLU A 80 -2.36 9.18 28.11
N GLU A 81 -1.14 8.79 27.74
CA GLU A 81 0.07 8.97 28.54
C GLU A 81 0.31 10.45 28.90
N LEU A 82 0.15 11.37 27.94
CA LEU A 82 0.26 12.81 28.19
C LEU A 82 -0.82 13.34 29.15
N LYS A 83 -2.06 12.86 29.01
CA LYS A 83 -3.16 13.23 29.92
C LYS A 83 -2.90 12.74 31.33
N GLU A 84 -2.37 11.53 31.50
CA GLU A 84 -1.99 10.99 32.81
C GLU A 84 -0.85 11.78 33.44
N ALA A 85 0.18 12.11 32.66
CA ALA A 85 1.29 12.95 33.10
C ALA A 85 0.79 14.32 33.60
N LEU A 86 -0.08 14.99 32.84
CA LEU A 86 -0.67 16.28 33.23
C LEU A 86 -1.51 16.18 34.52
N LYS A 87 -2.34 15.14 34.67
CA LYS A 87 -3.10 14.89 35.89
C LYS A 87 -2.20 14.68 37.11
N SER A 88 -1.07 14.01 36.93
CA SER A 88 -0.11 13.77 38.01
C SER A 88 0.59 15.06 38.47
N GLN A 89 0.86 15.98 37.54
CA GLN A 89 1.45 17.29 37.84
C GLN A 89 0.46 18.24 38.52
N SER A 90 -0.82 18.23 38.12
CA SER A 90 -1.87 19.06 38.75
C SER A 90 -2.23 18.64 40.18
N LYS A 91 -1.80 17.46 40.64
CA LYS A 91 -2.04 16.96 42.01
C LYS A 91 -0.89 17.27 42.98
N ARG A 92 0.19 17.91 42.51
CA ARG A 92 1.28 18.44 43.34
C ARG A 92 1.10 19.93 43.55
#